data_AF-A0A7H4NXR0-F1
#
_entry.id   AF-A0A7H4NXR0-F1
#
_cell.length_a   1.000
_cell.length_b   1.000
_cell.length_c   1.000
_cell.angle_alpha   90.00
_cell.angle_beta   90.00
_cell.angle_gamma   90.00
#
_symmetry.space_group_name_H-M   'P 1'
#
loop_
_entity.id
_entity.type
_entity.pdbx_description
1 polymer ?
#
loop_
_entity_poly.entity_id
_entity_poly.type
_entity_poly.pdbx_seq_one_letter_code
_entity_poly.pdbx_strand_id
1 'polypeptide(L)'
;MKGRWAKYAVTGAMLAMLAACSSKPTDRGQQYNEGKLTQPFSLVNQPDAVGSPINAGDFSEQVKQIRSASPRLYTSQSNVYNAIQEWLRSGGDTRTLSQFGIDAWQMQGTDNYGNVQFTGYYTPVVQARHTRQGEFQYPIYRMPPKRGQAAVPRQHLRRRAERQLHPGLQQLADG
;
A
#
# COMPACT_ATOMS: atom_id res chain seq x y z
N MET A 1 9.79 -26.81 55.18
CA MET A 1 10.39 -25.81 54.25
C MET A 1 10.15 -26.10 52.76
N LYS A 2 9.95 -27.35 52.32
CA LYS A 2 9.76 -27.73 50.90
C LYS A 2 8.47 -27.20 50.24
N GLY A 3 7.37 -27.07 50.99
CA GLY A 3 6.07 -26.63 50.44
C GLY A 3 5.96 -25.13 50.11
N ARG A 4 6.82 -24.25 50.68
CA ARG A 4 6.82 -22.81 50.36
C ARG A 4 7.51 -22.52 49.03
N TRP A 5 8.58 -23.25 48.73
CA TRP A 5 9.30 -23.17 47.45
C TRP A 5 8.45 -23.64 46.27
N ALA A 6 7.69 -24.73 46.45
CA ALA A 6 6.73 -25.18 45.44
C ALA A 6 5.66 -24.13 45.12
N LYS A 7 5.15 -23.42 46.15
CA LYS A 7 4.18 -22.32 45.95
C LYS A 7 4.79 -21.17 45.14
N TYR A 8 6.00 -20.72 45.48
CA TYR A 8 6.65 -19.65 44.72
C TYR A 8 6.97 -20.04 43.27
N ALA A 9 7.38 -21.29 43.03
CA ALA A 9 7.61 -21.78 41.68
C ALA A 9 6.33 -21.82 40.83
N VAL A 10 5.21 -22.29 41.41
CA VAL A 10 3.91 -22.31 40.74
C VAL A 10 3.39 -20.90 40.47
N THR A 11 3.48 -19.99 41.45
CA THR A 11 3.08 -18.59 41.25
C THR A 11 3.95 -17.88 40.22
N GLY A 12 5.26 -18.14 40.20
CA GLY A 12 6.19 -17.61 39.20
C GLY A 12 5.89 -18.11 37.79
N ALA A 13 5.60 -19.41 37.64
CA ALA A 13 5.19 -19.99 36.35
C ALA A 13 3.85 -19.39 35.87
N MET A 14 2.89 -19.18 36.76
CA MET A 14 1.60 -18.55 36.45
C MET A 14 1.77 -17.08 36.01
N LEU A 15 2.61 -16.30 36.69
CA LEU A 15 2.94 -14.92 36.31
C LEU A 15 3.68 -14.85 34.97
N ALA A 16 4.60 -15.79 34.70
CA ALA A 16 5.30 -15.88 33.42
C ALA A 16 4.34 -16.26 32.27
N MET A 17 3.38 -17.16 32.50
CA MET A 17 2.34 -17.47 31.51
C MET A 17 1.40 -16.29 31.25
N LEU A 18 1.05 -15.51 32.29
CA LEU A 18 0.22 -14.30 32.14
C LEU A 18 0.96 -13.18 31.39
N ALA A 19 2.27 -13.03 31.59
CA ALA A 19 3.10 -12.10 30.82
C ALA A 19 3.37 -12.57 29.37
N ALA A 20 3.19 -13.86 29.08
CA ALA A 20 3.28 -14.42 27.73
C ALA A 20 2.00 -14.23 26.89
N CYS A 21 0.98 -13.56 27.41
CA CYS A 21 -0.29 -13.37 26.73
C CYS A 21 -0.27 -12.19 25.74
N SER A 22 -0.32 -12.52 24.44
CA SER A 22 -0.73 -11.70 23.30
C SER A 22 0.03 -10.38 23.10
N SER A 23 1.15 -10.44 22.37
CA SER A 23 1.76 -9.23 21.82
C SER A 23 0.81 -8.56 20.82
N LYS A 24 0.42 -7.33 21.13
CA LYS A 24 -0.38 -6.44 20.28
C LYS A 24 0.50 -5.23 19.92
N PRO A 25 1.40 -5.35 18.94
CA PRO A 25 2.32 -4.28 18.58
C PRO A 25 1.55 -3.07 18.05
N THR A 26 1.97 -1.86 18.41
CA THR A 26 1.38 -0.58 17.96
C THR A 26 2.41 0.33 17.29
N ASP A 27 3.58 -0.21 16.94
CA ASP A 27 4.75 0.51 16.41
C ASP A 27 4.55 1.08 15.00
N ARG A 28 3.53 0.59 14.27
CA ARG A 28 3.20 0.99 12.89
C ARG A 28 1.77 1.54 12.78
N GLY A 29 1.22 2.01 13.89
CA GLY A 29 -0.13 2.57 13.94
C GLY A 29 -1.26 1.54 14.04
N GLN A 30 -0.95 0.30 14.41
CA GLN A 30 -1.97 -0.70 14.70
C GLN A 30 -2.85 -0.27 15.89
N GLN A 31 -4.14 -0.56 15.82
CA GLN A 31 -5.13 -0.29 16.85
C GLN A 31 -5.86 -1.59 17.24
N TYR A 32 -6.41 -1.62 18.45
CA TYR A 32 -7.07 -2.82 18.99
C TYR A 32 -8.36 -2.47 19.76
N ASN A 33 -9.01 -1.37 19.37
CA ASN A 33 -10.15 -0.78 20.08
C ASN A 33 -11.50 -1.43 19.69
N GLU A 34 -11.59 -2.04 18.51
CA GLU A 34 -12.84 -2.52 17.90
C GLU A 34 -13.09 -4.02 18.06
N GLY A 35 -12.24 -4.70 18.85
CA GLY A 35 -12.31 -6.14 19.03
C GLY A 35 -11.80 -6.92 17.81
N LYS A 36 -11.97 -8.24 17.85
CA LYS A 36 -11.49 -9.12 16.78
C LYS A 36 -12.60 -9.32 15.74
N LEU A 37 -12.30 -8.97 14.49
CA LEU A 37 -13.16 -9.19 13.33
C LEU A 37 -13.04 -10.65 12.87
N THR A 38 -14.17 -11.30 12.59
CA THR A 38 -14.22 -12.73 12.19
C THR A 38 -14.51 -12.94 10.71
N GLN A 39 -14.87 -11.87 10.00
CA GLN A 39 -15.17 -11.89 8.57
C GLN A 39 -14.33 -10.84 7.84
N PRO A 40 -14.00 -11.03 6.54
CA PRO A 40 -13.19 -10.08 5.78
C PRO A 40 -13.77 -8.66 5.74
N PHE A 41 -15.10 -8.56 5.74
CA PHE A 41 -15.85 -7.31 5.77
C PHE A 41 -16.95 -7.38 6.83
N SER A 42 -17.08 -6.37 7.67
CA SER A 42 -18.14 -6.27 8.68
C SER A 42 -18.88 -4.95 8.52
N LEU A 43 -20.20 -5.02 8.33
CA LEU A 43 -21.04 -3.83 8.24
C LEU A 43 -21.09 -3.13 9.61
N VAL A 44 -20.81 -1.83 9.63
CA VAL A 44 -20.88 -1.00 10.84
C VAL A 44 -21.91 0.10 10.67
N ASN A 45 -22.66 0.39 11.74
CA ASN A 45 -23.65 1.48 11.74
C ASN A 45 -22.98 2.85 11.60
N GLN A 46 -21.78 2.99 12.17
CA GLN A 46 -20.96 4.19 12.11
C GLN A 46 -19.48 3.76 12.15
N PRO A 47 -18.63 4.26 11.23
CA PRO A 47 -17.19 4.03 11.31
C PRO A 47 -16.57 4.63 12.58
N ASP A 48 -15.57 3.97 13.15
CA ASP A 48 -14.70 4.55 14.19
C ASP A 48 -13.69 5.53 13.56
N ALA A 49 -14.23 6.62 13.00
CA ALA A 49 -13.46 7.70 12.42
C ALA A 49 -14.13 9.03 12.77
N VAL A 50 -13.37 9.99 13.27
CA VAL A 50 -13.88 11.27 13.73
C VAL A 50 -13.73 12.34 12.66
N GLY A 51 -14.78 13.13 12.45
CA GLY A 51 -14.77 14.30 11.59
C GLY A 51 -15.08 13.97 10.13
N SER A 52 -14.43 14.72 9.22
CA SER A 52 -14.70 14.68 7.78
C SER A 52 -13.42 14.46 6.97
N PRO A 53 -13.50 13.82 5.79
CA PRO A 53 -12.33 13.64 4.93
C PRO A 53 -11.68 14.97 4.51
N ILE A 54 -10.36 15.05 4.59
CA ILE A 54 -9.59 16.26 4.23
C ILE A 54 -9.37 16.43 2.72
N ASN A 55 -9.58 15.37 1.93
CA ASN A 55 -9.24 15.29 0.51
C ASN A 55 -10.48 15.27 -0.40
N ALA A 56 -11.58 15.90 0.03
CA ALA A 56 -12.84 15.94 -0.74
C ALA A 56 -12.65 16.51 -2.16
N GLY A 57 -11.81 17.53 -2.32
CA GLY A 57 -11.47 18.11 -3.62
C GLY A 57 -10.74 17.13 -4.53
N ASP A 58 -9.71 16.46 -4.01
CA ASP A 58 -8.95 15.45 -4.76
C ASP A 58 -9.80 14.24 -5.13
N PHE A 59 -10.71 13.81 -4.25
CA PHE A 59 -11.69 12.77 -4.54
C PHE A 59 -12.60 13.18 -5.71
N SER A 60 -13.12 14.41 -5.71
CA SER A 60 -13.94 14.92 -6.81
C SER A 60 -13.17 14.92 -8.12
N GLU A 61 -11.91 15.34 -8.11
CA GLU A 61 -11.05 15.31 -9.28
C GLU A 61 -10.79 13.87 -9.75
N GLN A 62 -10.50 12.95 -8.84
CA GLN A 62 -10.33 11.54 -9.15
C GLN A 62 -11.58 10.94 -9.82
N VAL A 63 -12.78 11.29 -9.36
CA VAL A 63 -14.04 10.83 -10.00
C VAL A 63 -14.20 11.41 -11.41
N LYS A 64 -13.82 12.67 -11.65
CA LYS A 64 -13.82 13.24 -13.01
C LYS A 64 -12.86 12.52 -13.94
N GLN A 65 -11.65 12.18 -13.46
CA GLN A 65 -10.69 11.40 -14.23
C GLN A 65 -11.25 10.02 -14.59
N ILE A 66 -11.93 9.34 -13.65
CA ILE A 66 -12.59 8.05 -13.93
C ILE A 66 -13.68 8.22 -14.99
N ARG A 67 -14.53 9.25 -14.88
CA ARG A 67 -15.60 9.53 -15.84
C ARG A 67 -15.05 9.76 -17.26
N SER A 68 -13.94 10.48 -17.39
CA SER A 68 -13.33 10.78 -18.69
C SER A 68 -12.54 9.59 -19.27
N ALA A 69 -11.74 8.92 -18.45
CA ALA A 69 -10.83 7.87 -18.92
C ALA A 69 -11.49 6.48 -19.00
N SER A 70 -12.53 6.22 -18.19
CA SER A 70 -13.24 4.94 -18.16
C SER A 70 -14.76 5.11 -17.92
N PRO A 71 -15.52 5.57 -18.93
CA PRO A 71 -16.95 5.83 -18.80
C PRO A 71 -17.77 4.62 -18.35
N ARG A 72 -17.35 3.41 -18.76
CA ARG A 72 -18.02 2.15 -18.35
C ARG A 72 -17.89 1.91 -16.85
N LEU A 73 -16.69 2.10 -16.28
CA LEU A 73 -16.46 1.97 -14.83
C LEU A 73 -17.21 3.06 -14.06
N TYR A 74 -17.19 4.29 -14.58
CA TYR A 74 -17.95 5.38 -13.99
C TYR A 74 -19.44 5.06 -13.91
N THR A 75 -20.02 4.58 -15.01
CA THR A 75 -21.45 4.27 -15.09
C THR A 75 -21.84 3.18 -14.09
N SER A 76 -21.05 2.10 -13.96
CA SER A 76 -21.36 1.01 -13.03
C SER A 76 -21.28 1.42 -11.56
N GLN A 77 -20.46 2.42 -11.21
CA GLN A 77 -20.27 2.89 -9.84
C GLN A 77 -20.90 4.27 -9.55
N SER A 78 -21.62 4.84 -10.50
CA SER A 78 -22.11 6.23 -10.45
C SER A 78 -22.95 6.51 -9.20
N ASN A 79 -23.79 5.57 -8.78
CA ASN A 79 -24.58 5.68 -7.55
C ASN A 79 -23.72 5.91 -6.30
N VAL A 80 -22.61 5.17 -6.17
CA VAL A 80 -21.68 5.29 -5.03
C VAL A 80 -20.98 6.65 -5.07
N TYR A 81 -20.48 7.05 -6.24
CA TYR A 81 -19.79 8.33 -6.38
C TYR A 81 -20.72 9.52 -6.08
N ASN A 82 -21.97 9.47 -6.54
CA ASN A 82 -22.95 10.52 -6.32
C ASN A 82 -23.35 10.61 -4.83
N ALA A 83 -23.59 9.48 -4.17
CA ALA A 83 -23.89 9.45 -2.75
C ALA A 83 -22.75 10.04 -1.91
N ILE A 84 -21.50 9.64 -2.17
CA ILE A 84 -20.32 10.16 -1.47
C ILE A 84 -20.13 11.66 -1.74
N GLN A 85 -20.30 12.12 -2.98
CA GLN A 85 -20.17 13.55 -3.30
C GLN A 85 -21.24 14.39 -2.60
N GLU A 86 -22.47 13.90 -2.52
CA GLU A 86 -23.55 14.57 -1.81
C GLU A 86 -23.29 14.65 -0.30
N TRP A 87 -22.84 13.54 0.30
CA TRP A 87 -22.40 13.49 1.69
C TRP A 87 -21.23 14.44 1.98
N LEU A 88 -20.23 14.50 1.10
CA LEU A 88 -19.11 15.44 1.25
C LEU A 88 -19.58 16.89 1.15
N ARG A 89 -20.52 17.18 0.25
CA ARG A 89 -21.11 18.52 0.07
C ARG A 89 -21.95 18.96 1.27
N SER A 90 -22.53 18.03 2.03
CA SER A 90 -23.29 18.30 3.25
C SER A 90 -22.41 18.41 4.51
N GLY A 91 -21.08 18.33 4.39
CA GLY A 91 -20.13 18.47 5.49
C GLY A 91 -19.29 17.23 5.78
N GLY A 92 -19.62 16.07 5.20
CA GLY A 92 -18.76 14.88 5.22
C GLY A 92 -18.57 14.24 6.59
N ASP A 93 -19.47 14.46 7.55
CA ASP A 93 -19.38 13.84 8.88
C ASP A 93 -19.69 12.34 8.79
N THR A 94 -18.76 11.49 9.23
CA THR A 94 -18.88 10.02 9.20
C THR A 94 -20.11 9.48 9.92
N ARG A 95 -20.69 10.23 10.86
CA ARG A 95 -21.93 9.90 11.58
C ARG A 95 -23.17 10.00 10.71
N THR A 96 -23.09 10.65 9.56
CA THR A 96 -24.23 10.96 8.69
C THR A 96 -24.29 10.11 7.43
N LEU A 97 -23.36 9.17 7.23
CA LEU A 97 -23.27 8.32 6.03
C LEU A 97 -24.60 7.63 5.67
N SER A 98 -25.31 7.09 6.66
CA SER A 98 -26.59 6.40 6.45
C SER A 98 -27.69 7.33 5.93
N GLN A 99 -27.63 8.63 6.20
CA GLN A 99 -28.58 9.63 5.69
C GLN A 99 -28.46 9.80 4.16
N PHE A 100 -27.32 9.43 3.59
CA PHE A 100 -27.03 9.44 2.16
C PHE A 100 -27.09 8.03 1.53
N GLY A 101 -27.56 7.03 2.29
CA GLY A 101 -27.62 5.64 1.83
C GLY A 101 -26.25 5.00 1.63
N ILE A 102 -25.24 5.44 2.39
CA ILE A 102 -23.88 4.90 2.32
C ILE A 102 -23.69 3.87 3.44
N ASP A 103 -23.47 2.62 3.05
CA ASP A 103 -23.06 1.55 3.97
C ASP A 103 -21.54 1.55 4.17
N ALA A 104 -21.11 1.46 5.43
CA ALA A 104 -19.70 1.33 5.78
C ALA A 104 -19.35 -0.13 6.11
N TRP A 105 -18.55 -0.75 5.25
CA TRP A 105 -18.04 -2.11 5.44
C TRP A 105 -16.59 -2.07 5.90
N GLN A 106 -16.37 -2.33 7.18
CA GLN A 106 -15.04 -2.34 7.79
C GLN A 106 -14.25 -3.57 7.37
N MET A 107 -12.99 -3.38 6.99
CA MET A 107 -12.09 -4.46 6.59
C MET A 107 -11.43 -5.12 7.79
N GLN A 108 -11.27 -6.45 7.75
CA GLN A 108 -10.65 -7.24 8.82
C GLN A 108 -9.19 -6.88 9.15
N GLY A 109 -8.44 -6.42 8.15
CA GLY A 109 -7.00 -6.16 8.28
C GLY A 109 -6.13 -7.42 8.28
N THR A 110 -4.82 -7.26 8.44
CA THR A 110 -3.86 -8.37 8.38
C THR A 110 -3.79 -9.22 9.65
N ASP A 111 -4.25 -8.69 10.77
CA ASP A 111 -4.20 -9.32 12.10
C ASP A 111 -5.58 -9.62 12.69
N ASN A 112 -6.65 -9.35 11.93
CA ASN A 112 -8.05 -9.47 12.31
C ASN A 112 -8.55 -8.45 13.33
N TYR A 113 -7.88 -7.32 13.52
CA TYR A 113 -8.30 -6.23 14.41
C TYR A 113 -8.60 -4.93 13.68
N GLY A 114 -8.85 -4.97 12.36
CA GLY A 114 -9.10 -3.78 11.55
C GLY A 114 -7.83 -3.12 11.00
N ASN A 115 -6.65 -3.67 11.29
CA ASN A 115 -5.37 -3.10 10.86
C ASN A 115 -5.07 -3.45 9.40
N VAL A 116 -5.54 -2.60 8.49
CA VAL A 116 -5.25 -2.71 7.05
C VAL A 116 -3.81 -2.29 6.76
N GLN A 117 -3.07 -3.13 6.03
CA GLN A 117 -1.71 -2.81 5.63
C GLN A 117 -1.71 -1.73 4.54
N PHE A 118 -1.14 -0.56 4.86
CA PHE A 118 -0.87 0.49 3.90
C PHE A 118 0.57 0.44 3.40
N THR A 119 0.74 0.54 2.08
CA THR A 119 2.04 0.73 1.41
C THR A 119 1.92 1.89 0.43
N GLY A 120 3.05 2.43 -0.05
CA GLY A 120 3.06 3.59 -0.94
C GLY A 120 3.82 3.32 -2.24
N TYR A 121 3.30 3.85 -3.34
CA TYR A 121 4.02 3.99 -4.61
C TYR A 121 3.84 5.41 -5.13
N TYR A 122 4.77 5.87 -5.96
CA TYR A 122 4.70 7.18 -6.61
C TYR A 122 5.31 7.09 -8.01
N THR A 123 5.08 8.11 -8.84
CA THR A 123 5.72 8.22 -10.16
C THR A 123 7.05 8.98 -10.00
N PRO A 124 8.22 8.30 -10.06
CA PRO A 124 9.49 8.96 -9.91
C PRO A 124 9.82 9.84 -11.11
N VAL A 125 10.52 10.95 -10.87
CA VAL A 125 11.11 11.78 -11.93
C VAL A 125 12.58 11.41 -12.08
N VAL A 126 12.91 10.65 -13.14
CA VAL A 126 14.28 10.23 -13.41
C VAL A 126 14.98 11.27 -14.26
N GLN A 127 16.08 11.83 -13.74
CA GLN A 127 16.91 12.80 -14.47
C GLN A 127 17.78 12.08 -15.50
N ALA A 128 17.71 12.50 -16.76
CA ALA A 128 18.45 11.88 -17.87
C ALA A 128 18.96 12.91 -18.89
N ARG A 129 19.73 12.45 -19.86
CA ARG A 129 20.21 13.22 -21.02
C ARG A 129 20.03 12.40 -22.29
N HIS A 130 19.85 13.07 -23.42
CA HIS A 130 19.74 12.40 -24.73
C HIS A 130 21.05 11.75 -25.16
N THR A 131 22.17 12.36 -24.80
CA THR A 131 23.53 11.86 -25.04
C THR A 131 24.24 11.63 -23.72
N ARG A 132 25.15 10.65 -23.71
CA ARG A 132 25.95 10.29 -22.54
C ARG A 132 26.91 11.43 -22.18
N GLN A 133 26.89 11.87 -20.92
CA GLN A 133 27.77 12.92 -20.42
C GLN A 133 27.77 12.94 -18.88
N GLY A 134 28.91 13.25 -18.24
CA GLY A 134 29.02 13.30 -16.77
C GLY A 134 28.48 12.04 -16.10
N GLU A 135 27.57 12.20 -15.14
CA GLU A 135 26.88 11.12 -14.42
C GLU A 135 25.80 10.38 -15.26
N PHE A 136 25.41 10.91 -16.42
CA PHE A 136 24.32 10.37 -17.24
C PHE A 136 24.80 9.23 -18.15
N GLN A 137 25.25 8.13 -17.54
CA GLN A 137 25.86 6.97 -18.20
C GLN A 137 24.95 5.73 -18.25
N TYR A 138 23.71 5.81 -17.78
CA TYR A 138 22.82 4.66 -17.64
C TYR A 138 21.63 4.77 -18.60
N PRO A 139 21.63 4.03 -19.73
CA PRO A 139 20.58 4.16 -20.73
C PRO A 139 19.26 3.56 -20.26
N ILE A 140 18.16 4.24 -20.61
CA ILE A 140 16.79 3.74 -20.46
C ILE A 140 16.34 3.23 -21.84
N TYR A 141 15.90 1.97 -21.90
CA TYR A 141 15.55 1.32 -23.16
C TYR A 141 14.04 1.32 -23.39
N ARG A 142 13.64 1.62 -24.63
CA ARG A 142 12.30 1.28 -25.13
C ARG A 142 12.19 -0.22 -25.40
N MET A 143 10.96 -0.69 -25.60
CA MET A 143 10.73 -2.06 -26.04
C MET A 143 11.48 -2.34 -27.37
N PRO A 144 12.33 -3.38 -27.44
CA PRO A 144 13.03 -3.74 -28.67
C PRO A 144 12.07 -4.40 -29.67
N PRO A 145 12.37 -4.41 -30.97
CA PRO A 145 11.58 -5.15 -31.95
C PRO A 145 11.57 -6.65 -31.60
N LYS A 146 10.46 -7.33 -31.89
CA LYS A 146 10.36 -8.78 -31.73
C LYS A 146 11.31 -9.46 -32.72
N ARG A 147 12.51 -9.81 -32.26
CA ARG A 147 13.32 -10.88 -32.85
C ARG A 147 12.94 -12.13 -32.08
N GLY A 148 12.72 -13.26 -32.74
CA GLY A 148 12.20 -14.52 -32.16
C GLY A 148 13.07 -15.20 -31.10
N GLN A 149 13.78 -14.44 -30.26
CA GLN A 149 14.52 -14.90 -29.09
C GLN A 149 13.94 -14.25 -27.83
N ALA A 150 14.04 -15.00 -26.74
CA ALA A 150 13.60 -14.63 -25.40
C ALA A 150 14.16 -13.26 -24.93
N ALA A 151 13.52 -12.70 -23.91
CA ALA A 151 13.95 -11.46 -23.27
C ALA A 151 15.47 -11.51 -22.94
N VAL A 152 16.20 -10.47 -23.32
CA VAL A 152 17.64 -10.36 -23.04
C VAL A 152 17.83 -10.16 -21.53
N PRO A 153 18.60 -11.02 -20.83
CA PRO A 153 18.79 -10.86 -19.39
C PRO A 153 19.47 -9.52 -19.05
N ARG A 154 19.11 -8.94 -17.91
CA ARG A 154 19.61 -7.63 -17.44
C ARG A 154 21.13 -7.51 -17.48
N GLN A 155 21.85 -8.58 -17.14
CA GLN A 155 23.31 -8.60 -17.14
C GLN A 155 23.92 -8.37 -18.53
N HIS A 156 23.31 -8.92 -19.60
CA HIS A 156 23.78 -8.71 -20.96
C HIS A 156 23.54 -7.27 -21.43
N LEU A 157 22.40 -6.67 -21.05
CA LEU A 157 22.12 -5.25 -21.31
C LEU A 157 23.12 -4.35 -20.61
N ARG A 158 23.51 -4.68 -19.37
CA ARG A 158 24.52 -3.94 -18.60
C ARG A 158 25.90 -4.01 -19.27
N ARG A 159 26.38 -5.21 -19.59
CA ARG A 159 27.67 -5.39 -20.30
C ARG A 159 27.69 -4.69 -21.66
N ARG A 160 26.57 -4.65 -22.36
CA ARG A 160 26.44 -3.90 -23.62
C ARG A 160 26.56 -2.40 -23.39
N ALA A 161 25.93 -1.87 -22.33
CA ALA A 161 26.06 -0.46 -21.96
C ALA A 161 27.49 -0.10 -21.50
N GLU A 162 28.16 -1.00 -20.76
CA GLU A 162 29.55 -0.84 -20.32
C GLU A 162 30.54 -0.83 -21.48
N ARG A 163 30.38 -1.73 -22.47
CA ARG A 163 31.23 -1.74 -23.68
C ARG A 163 31.12 -0.46 -24.50
N GLN A 164 29.98 0.22 -24.46
CA GLN A 164 29.82 1.52 -25.12
C GLN A 164 30.53 2.67 -24.37
N LEU A 165 30.90 2.48 -23.09
CA LEU A 165 31.60 3.49 -22.29
C LEU A 165 33.12 3.46 -22.52
N HIS A 166 33.70 2.29 -22.80
CA HIS A 166 35.15 2.10 -22.96
C HIS A 166 35.49 1.30 -24.22
N PRO A 167 35.41 1.89 -25.43
CA PRO A 167 35.70 1.18 -26.67
C PRO A 167 37.16 0.71 -26.79
N GLY A 168 38.09 1.30 -26.03
CA GLY A 168 39.52 0.98 -26.08
C GLY A 168 39.98 -0.28 -25.31
N LEU A 169 39.12 -0.89 -24.48
CA LEU A 169 39.50 -2.10 -23.71
C LEU A 169 39.54 -3.38 -24.55
N GLN A 170 39.15 -3.33 -25.82
CA GLN A 170 39.11 -4.50 -26.70
C GLN A 170 40.45 -4.75 -27.42
N GLN A 171 41.34 -3.76 -27.52
CA GLN A 171 42.64 -3.92 -28.17
C GLN A 171 43.71 -4.62 -27.29
N LEU A 172 43.45 -4.79 -25.98
CA LEU A 172 44.41 -5.40 -25.05
C LEU A 172 44.06 -6.86 -24.68
N ALA A 173 42.89 -7.36 -25.08
CA ALA A 173 42.45 -8.74 -24.77
C ALA A 173 42.62 -9.72 -25.94
N ASP A 174 42.86 -9.20 -27.16
CA ASP A 174 43.06 -9.96 -28.39
C ASP A 174 44.51 -9.84 -28.93
N GLY A 175 45.45 -9.36 -28.10
CA GLY A 175 46.87 -9.16 -28.42
C GLY A 175 47.81 -10.01 -27.57
#